data_AF-A0A1G2I135-F1
#
_entry.id   AF-A0A1G2I135-F1
#
_cell.length_a   1.000
_cell.length_b   1.000
_cell.length_c   1.000
_cell.angle_alpha   90.00
_cell.angle_beta   90.00
_cell.angle_gamma   90.00
#
_symmetry.space_group_name_H-M   'P 1'
#
loop_
_entity.id
_entity.type
_entity.pdbx_description
1 polymer ?
#
loop_
_entity_poly.entity_id
_entity_poly.type
_entity_poly.pdbx_seq_one_letter_code
_entity_poly.pdbx_strand_id
1 'polypeptide(L)'
;MKSRTLLFLLLIGLFLTGLFIYYPSRDTKAQVAVYATRETTPVLSIGDAADDSAIWIHPSDPSQSTIIGTDKDGYLEVYDLTGAVLQRIPFLNNNVDIRYNFPLNGERVALVTGIDRTAKRLFAYKVNPETRLLEDVTSPQPSVNGHMGSAMYVSPITGKYYLFTNYENVLKQYELTDNGNGQVAMNEVRSVTFGSFINRTEGVVADDTHGKVYVSEELVAIWKLGAEPTDGESKELVDKPIDQGGHFQPDIEGLTIYYKSDGTGYLIASSQGNSSYNVYTREGTNDYIETFKIADGVVDKVSGTDGIDVTNFPLGTDFPYGVFVVQDGTNKDGDVSLNQNFKLVPIENITQSLGLTIDTTWDPRLVGAGPVTPTATPTSTPTPSPTPITSVLTFAPTDDAYVNANNPNKNFGTAETLQADASPVKNFYLKFTISGLSGRQVLSTKLRLYNANASDSGGDLMFVPDTTWIESTLNYNNAPAVSGLIISSLQKVSPGNWYEFDMT
;
A
#
# COMPACT_ATOMS: atom_id res chain seq x y z
N MET A 1 42.98 -59.89 -15.15
CA MET A 1 42.62 -58.85 -16.14
C MET A 1 41.37 -58.14 -15.62
N LYS A 2 41.52 -56.94 -15.04
CA LYS A 2 41.02 -55.66 -15.59
C LYS A 2 39.49 -55.68 -15.81
N SER A 3 38.72 -55.03 -14.94
CA SER A 3 38.14 -53.68 -15.16
C SER A 3 36.93 -53.77 -16.11
N ARG A 4 35.73 -53.26 -15.80
CA ARG A 4 35.42 -51.82 -15.69
C ARG A 4 34.07 -51.59 -15.00
N THR A 5 34.09 -50.80 -13.94
CA THR A 5 32.92 -50.05 -13.47
C THR A 5 32.88 -48.75 -14.30
N LEU A 6 31.79 -48.50 -15.03
CA LEU A 6 31.50 -47.20 -15.61
C LEU A 6 30.53 -46.48 -14.65
N LEU A 7 31.01 -45.39 -14.04
CA LEU A 7 30.21 -44.46 -13.26
C LEU A 7 29.64 -43.43 -14.26
N PHE A 8 28.32 -43.38 -14.44
CA PHE A 8 27.67 -42.21 -15.04
C PHE A 8 27.26 -41.28 -13.90
N LEU A 9 27.99 -40.18 -13.76
CA LEU A 9 27.56 -39.01 -13.00
C LEU A 9 26.44 -38.33 -13.81
N LEU A 10 25.20 -38.52 -13.38
CA LEU A 10 24.09 -37.71 -13.82
C LEU A 10 23.97 -36.54 -12.84
N LEU A 11 24.52 -35.38 -13.23
CA LEU A 11 24.09 -34.10 -12.66
C LEU A 11 22.61 -33.91 -13.04
N ILE A 12 21.70 -34.28 -12.14
CA ILE A 12 20.34 -33.76 -12.17
C ILE A 12 20.36 -32.53 -11.27
N GLY A 13 20.18 -31.36 -11.89
CA GLY A 13 19.95 -30.11 -11.18
C GLY A 13 18.78 -30.26 -10.22
N LEU A 14 18.97 -29.77 -8.99
CA LEU A 14 17.88 -29.54 -8.05
C LEU A 14 16.92 -28.53 -8.69
N PHE A 15 15.86 -29.01 -9.33
CA PHE A 15 14.58 -28.32 -9.29
C PHE A 15 13.94 -28.71 -7.97
N LEU A 16 14.13 -27.87 -6.94
CA LEU A 16 13.26 -27.84 -5.78
C LEU A 16 11.87 -27.44 -6.27
N THR A 17 11.07 -28.44 -6.62
CA THR A 17 9.62 -28.28 -6.70
C THR A 17 9.13 -28.20 -5.26
N GLY A 18 8.94 -26.97 -4.77
CA GLY A 18 8.26 -26.72 -3.52
C GLY A 18 6.88 -27.38 -3.57
N LEU A 19 6.62 -28.29 -2.64
CA LEU A 19 5.30 -28.84 -2.41
C LEU A 19 4.45 -27.72 -1.79
N PHE A 20 3.78 -26.92 -2.62
CA PHE A 20 2.77 -25.98 -2.15
C PHE A 20 1.57 -26.79 -1.65
N ILE A 21 1.50 -26.99 -0.33
CA ILE A 21 0.27 -27.44 0.32
C ILE A 21 -0.69 -26.25 0.23
N TYR A 22 -1.64 -26.33 -0.70
CA TYR A 22 -2.75 -25.39 -0.76
C TYR A 22 -3.64 -25.62 0.47
N TYR A 23 -3.42 -24.84 1.52
CA TYR A 23 -4.38 -24.74 2.61
C TYR A 23 -5.54 -23.88 2.11
N PRO A 24 -6.78 -24.41 2.02
CA PRO A 24 -7.93 -23.55 1.83
C PRO A 24 -7.97 -22.56 2.99
N SER A 25 -8.05 -21.27 2.67
CA SER A 25 -8.10 -20.17 3.63
C SER A 25 -9.15 -20.46 4.69
N ARG A 26 -8.71 -20.74 5.92
CA ARG A 26 -9.58 -20.67 7.09
C ARG A 26 -9.69 -19.23 7.54
N ASP A 27 -10.26 -18.38 6.67
CA ASP A 27 -10.75 -17.09 7.12
C ASP A 27 -12.24 -17.00 6.83
N THR A 28 -13.03 -17.19 7.89
CA THR A 28 -14.51 -17.25 7.83
C THR A 28 -15.14 -15.87 8.10
N LYS A 29 -14.31 -14.84 8.31
CA LYS A 29 -14.72 -13.45 8.27
C LYS A 29 -14.30 -12.84 6.93
N ALA A 30 -15.18 -12.08 6.30
CA ALA A 30 -14.77 -11.23 5.19
C ALA A 30 -13.74 -10.23 5.73
N GLN A 31 -12.50 -10.31 5.22
CA GLN A 31 -11.43 -9.38 5.61
C GLN A 31 -11.80 -7.95 5.21
N VAL A 32 -11.36 -6.98 6.01
CA VAL A 32 -11.66 -5.56 5.77
C VAL A 32 -10.97 -5.11 4.47
N ALA A 33 -11.76 -4.60 3.51
CA ALA A 33 -11.26 -4.07 2.26
C ALA A 33 -11.01 -2.57 2.35
N VAL A 34 -9.84 -2.14 1.89
CA VAL A 34 -9.46 -0.72 1.70
C VAL A 34 -9.04 -0.51 0.25
N TYR A 35 -8.90 0.75 -0.16
CA TYR A 35 -8.67 1.10 -1.57
C TYR A 35 -7.53 2.10 -1.72
N ALA A 36 -6.62 1.81 -2.64
CA ALA A 36 -5.62 2.76 -3.11
C ALA A 36 -6.29 3.85 -3.97
N THR A 37 -5.71 5.05 -3.95
CA THR A 37 -6.22 6.20 -4.72
C THR A 37 -5.21 6.73 -5.74
N ARG A 38 -3.94 6.33 -5.61
CA ARG A 38 -2.87 6.59 -6.56
C ARG A 38 -1.99 5.34 -6.64
N GLU A 39 -1.18 5.28 -7.69
CA GLU A 39 -0.16 4.27 -7.88
C GLU A 39 1.02 4.87 -8.64
N THR A 40 2.20 4.31 -8.46
CA THR A 40 3.39 4.78 -9.17
C THR A 40 3.41 4.30 -10.62
N THR A 41 4.13 5.04 -11.46
CA THR A 41 4.56 4.55 -12.76
C THR A 41 5.27 3.19 -12.56
N PRO A 42 4.94 2.16 -13.36
CA PRO A 42 5.61 0.86 -13.25
C PRO A 42 7.13 0.93 -13.33
N VAL A 43 7.79 0.03 -12.58
CA VAL A 43 9.24 -0.14 -12.66
C VAL A 43 9.67 -0.61 -14.05
N LEU A 44 10.94 -0.39 -14.40
CA LEU A 44 11.44 -0.76 -15.73
C LEU A 44 11.71 -2.25 -15.86
N SER A 45 12.20 -2.90 -14.80
CA SER A 45 12.50 -4.33 -14.83
C SER A 45 11.23 -5.17 -14.87
N ILE A 46 11.34 -6.35 -15.48
CA ILE A 46 10.22 -7.28 -15.64
C ILE A 46 10.23 -8.32 -14.52
N GLY A 47 9.05 -8.87 -14.21
CA GLY A 47 8.93 -9.92 -13.21
C GLY A 47 8.96 -9.37 -11.80
N ASP A 48 9.68 -10.07 -10.93
CA ASP A 48 9.84 -9.75 -9.52
C ASP A 48 10.94 -8.67 -9.33
N ALA A 49 10.51 -7.41 -9.34
CA ALA A 49 11.36 -6.24 -9.50
C ALA A 49 11.07 -5.12 -8.50
N ALA A 50 9.83 -4.60 -8.43
CA ALA A 50 9.51 -3.60 -7.41
C ALA A 50 9.50 -4.29 -6.05
N ASP A 51 10.12 -3.71 -5.02
CA ASP A 51 10.35 -4.45 -3.78
C ASP A 51 9.94 -3.64 -2.55
N ASP A 52 10.54 -2.48 -2.32
CA ASP A 52 10.40 -1.70 -1.09
C ASP A 52 10.28 -0.20 -1.34
N SER A 53 9.80 0.52 -0.34
CA SER A 53 9.59 1.96 -0.44
C SER A 53 9.95 2.70 0.85
N ALA A 54 10.35 3.96 0.71
CA ALA A 54 10.49 4.91 1.81
C ALA A 54 9.83 6.25 1.45
N ILE A 55 9.25 6.93 2.44
CA ILE A 55 8.55 8.21 2.25
C ILE A 55 9.42 9.39 2.71
N TRP A 56 9.81 10.27 1.79
CA TRP A 56 10.47 11.54 2.13
C TRP A 56 9.48 12.70 2.19
N ILE A 57 9.42 13.37 3.34
CA ILE A 57 8.56 14.53 3.58
C ILE A 57 9.33 15.81 3.30
N HIS A 58 8.85 16.58 2.33
CA HIS A 58 9.46 17.85 1.96
C HIS A 58 9.44 18.84 3.17
N PRO A 59 10.54 19.56 3.45
CA PRO A 59 10.70 20.33 4.69
C PRO A 59 9.70 21.49 4.85
N SER A 60 9.30 22.14 3.75
CA SER A 60 8.47 23.36 3.78
C SER A 60 7.14 23.26 3.04
N ASP A 61 6.93 22.19 2.26
CA ASP A 61 5.75 22.02 1.41
C ASP A 61 5.44 20.53 1.26
N PRO A 62 4.65 19.95 2.19
CA PRO A 62 4.41 18.52 2.21
C PRO A 62 3.77 17.94 0.94
N SER A 63 3.15 18.78 0.09
CA SER A 63 2.61 18.33 -1.21
C SER A 63 3.68 17.99 -2.24
N GLN A 64 4.92 18.42 -2.00
CA GLN A 64 6.10 18.11 -2.81
C GLN A 64 6.92 16.93 -2.28
N SER A 65 6.40 16.21 -1.28
CA SER A 65 7.01 14.97 -0.78
C SER A 65 7.18 13.92 -1.88
N THR A 66 8.05 12.94 -1.66
CA THR A 66 8.36 11.90 -2.64
C THR A 66 8.32 10.51 -2.03
N ILE A 67 8.06 9.53 -2.90
CA ILE A 67 8.26 8.12 -2.61
C ILE A 67 9.59 7.71 -3.21
N ILE A 68 10.42 7.01 -2.45
CA ILE A 68 11.66 6.41 -2.93
C ILE A 68 11.41 4.91 -2.98
N GLY A 69 11.38 4.33 -4.17
CA GLY A 69 11.09 2.91 -4.38
C GLY A 69 12.30 2.16 -4.92
N THR A 70 12.36 0.87 -4.63
CA THR A 70 13.39 -0.03 -5.15
C THR A 70 12.84 -0.88 -6.29
N ASP A 71 13.52 -0.83 -7.44
CA ASP A 71 13.50 -1.87 -8.48
C ASP A 71 14.75 -2.71 -8.24
N LYS A 72 14.61 -3.85 -7.53
CA LYS A 72 15.72 -4.68 -7.05
C LYS A 72 16.63 -5.20 -8.17
N ASP A 73 16.09 -5.23 -9.39
CA ASP A 73 16.76 -5.69 -10.60
C ASP A 73 17.34 -4.57 -11.48
N GLY A 74 17.20 -3.30 -11.10
CA GLY A 74 17.71 -2.24 -11.96
C GLY A 74 17.94 -0.86 -11.36
N TYR A 75 17.09 -0.37 -10.45
CA TYR A 75 17.06 1.06 -10.15
C TYR A 75 16.66 1.37 -8.70
N LEU A 76 17.26 2.41 -8.14
CA LEU A 76 16.63 3.20 -7.08
C LEU A 76 15.83 4.32 -7.75
N GLU A 77 14.53 4.36 -7.49
CA GLU A 77 13.59 5.27 -8.16
C GLU A 77 13.02 6.29 -7.18
N VAL A 78 12.81 7.52 -7.65
CA VAL A 78 12.10 8.57 -6.91
C VAL A 78 10.85 8.94 -7.67
N TYR A 79 9.71 8.96 -7.00
CA TYR A 79 8.40 9.34 -7.53
C TYR A 79 7.84 10.53 -6.76
N ASP A 80 7.08 11.39 -7.43
CA ASP A 80 6.20 12.33 -6.72
C ASP A 80 4.92 11.62 -6.22
N LEU A 81 4.10 12.34 -5.43
CA LEU A 81 2.85 11.80 -4.86
C LEU A 81 1.77 11.48 -5.90
N THR A 82 1.92 11.90 -7.16
CA THR A 82 1.03 11.50 -8.25
C THR A 82 1.42 10.14 -8.84
N GLY A 83 2.62 9.65 -8.49
CA GLY A 83 3.21 8.42 -9.03
C GLY A 83 4.16 8.65 -10.21
N ALA A 84 4.43 9.91 -10.59
CA ALA A 84 5.32 10.21 -11.70
C ALA A 84 6.79 10.08 -11.28
N VAL A 85 7.61 9.43 -12.12
CA VAL A 85 9.06 9.26 -11.89
C VAL A 85 9.77 10.62 -12.00
N LEU A 86 10.54 10.96 -10.97
CA LEU A 86 11.45 12.11 -10.93
C LEU A 86 12.90 11.71 -11.21
N GLN A 87 13.32 10.53 -10.76
CA GLN A 87 14.69 10.05 -10.91
C GLN A 87 14.76 8.53 -10.95
N ARG A 88 15.72 8.00 -11.71
CA ARG A 88 16.15 6.60 -11.68
C ARG A 88 17.67 6.56 -11.59
N ILE A 89 18.21 5.83 -10.62
CA ILE A 89 19.64 5.64 -10.44
C ILE A 89 19.97 4.17 -10.70
N PRO A 90 20.79 3.83 -11.70
CA PRO A 90 20.95 2.47 -12.17
C PRO A 90 21.90 1.66 -11.28
N PHE A 91 21.37 0.79 -10.43
CA PHE A 91 22.09 -0.26 -9.72
C PHE A 91 21.11 -1.29 -9.12
N LEU A 92 21.58 -2.52 -8.93
CA LEU A 92 20.83 -3.57 -8.24
C LEU A 92 20.73 -3.24 -6.76
N ASN A 93 19.54 -3.36 -6.19
CA ASN A 93 19.26 -3.00 -4.80
C ASN A 93 18.21 -3.95 -4.21
N ASN A 94 17.63 -3.63 -3.05
CA ASN A 94 16.61 -4.48 -2.41
C ASN A 94 15.67 -3.62 -1.55
N ASN A 95 16.03 -3.32 -0.29
CA ASN A 95 15.28 -2.41 0.57
C ASN A 95 15.89 -1.00 0.64
N VAL A 96 15.08 -0.05 1.10
CA VAL A 96 15.46 1.36 1.30
C VAL A 96 14.76 1.93 2.53
N ASP A 97 15.47 2.75 3.30
CA ASP A 97 14.86 3.52 4.40
C ASP A 97 15.50 4.91 4.52
N ILE A 98 14.81 5.81 5.22
CA ILE A 98 15.16 7.21 5.37
C ILE A 98 15.11 7.68 6.83
N ARG A 99 16.05 8.53 7.23
CA ARG A 99 15.97 9.32 8.48
C ARG A 99 16.36 10.78 8.27
N TYR A 100 15.78 11.63 9.09
CA TYR A 100 16.00 13.08 9.04
C TYR A 100 17.13 13.51 9.97
N ASN A 101 17.59 14.75 9.77
CA ASN A 101 18.55 15.43 10.64
C ASN A 101 19.91 14.75 10.79
N PHE A 102 20.32 13.90 9.85
CA PHE A 102 21.66 13.32 9.89
C PHE A 102 22.71 14.44 9.77
N PRO A 103 23.69 14.53 10.68
CA PRO A 103 24.74 15.54 10.62
C PRO A 103 25.77 15.17 9.55
N LEU A 104 25.87 15.97 8.48
CA LEU A 104 26.80 15.75 7.37
C LEU A 104 27.41 17.07 6.92
N ASN A 105 28.74 17.19 6.97
CA ASN A 105 29.49 18.39 6.60
C ASN A 105 28.99 19.68 7.25
N GLY A 106 28.59 19.60 8.52
CA GLY A 106 28.02 20.73 9.28
C GLY A 106 26.57 21.06 8.98
N GLU A 107 25.91 20.32 8.09
CA GLU A 107 24.48 20.46 7.76
C GLU A 107 23.64 19.30 8.33
N ARG A 108 22.32 19.49 8.33
CA ARG A 108 21.34 18.47 8.71
C ARG A 108 20.60 18.03 7.46
N VAL A 109 20.74 16.77 7.09
CA VAL A 109 20.17 16.23 5.84
C VAL A 109 19.17 15.11 6.12
N ALA A 110 18.22 14.92 5.20
CA ALA A 110 17.50 13.66 5.11
C ALA A 110 18.41 12.64 4.40
N LEU A 111 18.70 11.54 5.08
CA LEU A 111 19.60 10.50 4.62
C LEU A 111 18.81 9.25 4.26
N VAL A 112 19.05 8.75 3.05
CA VAL A 112 18.44 7.55 2.46
C VAL A 112 19.52 6.49 2.37
N THR A 113 19.24 5.29 2.88
CA THR A 113 20.23 4.21 2.90
C THR A 113 19.62 2.88 2.50
N GLY A 114 20.49 1.95 2.13
CA GLY A 114 20.12 0.61 1.67
C GLY A 114 21.35 -0.12 1.15
N ILE A 115 21.13 -1.10 0.26
CA ILE A 115 22.20 -1.94 -0.27
C ILE A 115 22.32 -1.76 -1.79
N ASP A 116 23.55 -1.50 -2.23
CA ASP A 116 23.94 -1.53 -3.64
C ASP A 116 24.59 -2.89 -3.92
N ARG A 117 23.82 -3.79 -4.53
CA ARG A 117 24.21 -5.17 -4.86
C ARG A 117 25.08 -5.23 -6.13
N THR A 118 25.11 -4.15 -6.93
CA THR A 118 26.02 -4.03 -8.08
C THR A 118 27.44 -3.75 -7.61
N ALA A 119 27.63 -2.69 -6.83
CA ALA A 119 28.94 -2.33 -6.27
C ALA A 119 29.27 -3.10 -4.99
N LYS A 120 28.32 -3.90 -4.47
CA LYS A 120 28.46 -4.74 -3.28
C LYS A 120 28.84 -3.90 -2.06
N ARG A 121 28.09 -2.83 -1.80
CA ARG A 121 28.31 -1.87 -0.70
C ARG A 121 26.98 -1.47 -0.06
N LEU A 122 27.04 -0.96 1.15
CA LEU A 122 25.96 -0.17 1.70
C LEU A 122 26.02 1.23 1.08
N PHE A 123 24.88 1.80 0.69
CA PHE A 123 24.84 3.14 0.10
C PHE A 123 24.26 4.17 1.08
N ALA A 124 24.62 5.43 0.89
CA ALA A 124 23.98 6.58 1.51
C ALA A 124 23.77 7.68 0.45
N TYR A 125 22.53 8.11 0.30
CA TYR A 125 22.16 9.29 -0.47
C TYR A 125 21.60 10.35 0.47
N LYS A 126 21.86 11.62 0.18
CA LYS A 126 21.08 12.72 0.78
C LYS A 126 20.01 13.17 -0.19
N VAL A 127 18.87 13.63 0.33
CA VAL A 127 17.83 14.24 -0.49
C VAL A 127 18.10 15.74 -0.65
N ASN A 128 18.15 16.23 -1.87
CA ASN A 128 18.18 17.66 -2.17
C ASN A 128 16.75 18.23 -2.05
N PRO A 129 16.47 19.14 -1.12
CA PRO A 129 15.10 19.61 -0.89
C PRO A 129 14.57 20.50 -2.01
N GLU A 130 15.41 21.12 -2.83
CA GLU A 130 14.96 21.98 -3.93
C GLU A 130 14.58 21.17 -5.17
N THR A 131 15.39 20.15 -5.50
CA THR A 131 15.17 19.32 -6.69
C THR A 131 14.37 18.05 -6.39
N ARG A 132 14.33 17.66 -5.11
CA ARG A 132 13.75 16.40 -4.59
C ARG A 132 14.51 15.15 -5.03
N LEU A 133 15.73 15.31 -5.52
CA LEU A 133 16.55 14.22 -6.06
C LEU A 133 17.58 13.74 -5.04
N LEU A 134 18.05 12.51 -5.24
CA LEU A 134 19.08 11.86 -4.42
C LEU A 134 20.49 12.18 -4.92
N GLU A 135 21.39 12.52 -3.99
CA GLU A 135 22.81 12.79 -4.22
C GLU A 135 23.68 11.79 -3.43
N ASP A 136 24.55 11.04 -4.12
CA ASP A 136 25.41 10.01 -3.49
C ASP A 136 26.41 10.67 -2.54
N VAL A 137 26.33 10.29 -1.26
CA VAL A 137 27.25 10.72 -0.20
C VAL A 137 27.90 9.51 0.47
N THR A 138 27.93 8.36 -0.17
CA THR A 138 28.53 7.13 0.36
C THR A 138 30.05 7.30 0.45
N SER A 139 30.64 7.05 1.62
CA SER A 139 32.11 6.96 1.70
C SER A 139 32.62 5.67 1.05
N PRO A 140 33.93 5.52 0.79
CA PRO A 140 34.49 4.19 0.52
C PRO A 140 34.11 3.22 1.64
N GLN A 141 33.55 2.06 1.29
CA GLN A 141 33.10 1.03 2.23
C GLN A 141 33.74 -0.33 1.90
N PRO A 142 33.88 -1.22 2.90
CA PRO A 142 34.12 -2.63 2.65
C PRO A 142 33.04 -3.23 1.76
N SER A 143 33.40 -4.25 0.98
CA SER A 143 32.41 -4.99 0.20
C SER A 143 31.51 -5.83 1.10
N VAL A 144 30.19 -5.75 0.87
CA VAL A 144 29.16 -6.58 1.51
C VAL A 144 28.47 -7.44 0.44
N ASN A 145 28.18 -8.71 0.75
CA ASN A 145 27.48 -9.62 -0.16
C ASN A 145 26.24 -10.20 0.51
N GLY A 146 25.21 -10.42 -0.28
CA GLY A 146 24.02 -11.17 0.15
C GLY A 146 22.94 -10.34 0.85
N HIS A 147 23.28 -9.18 1.39
CA HIS A 147 22.31 -8.35 2.13
C HIS A 147 21.07 -7.99 1.29
N MET A 148 19.89 -8.13 1.90
CA MET A 148 18.55 -7.90 1.32
C MET A 148 17.80 -6.84 2.13
N GLY A 149 17.29 -7.20 3.31
CA GLY A 149 16.61 -6.30 4.25
C GLY A 149 17.42 -5.07 4.67
N SER A 150 16.75 -3.93 4.88
CA SER A 150 17.35 -2.76 5.55
C SER A 150 16.35 -1.85 6.25
N ALA A 151 16.73 -1.27 7.40
CA ALA A 151 16.07 -0.10 7.98
C ALA A 151 17.04 0.76 8.78
N MET A 152 16.76 2.04 8.85
CA MET A 152 17.49 3.00 9.65
C MET A 152 16.95 3.06 11.08
N TYR A 153 17.77 3.55 12.01
CA TYR A 153 17.41 3.77 13.40
C TYR A 153 18.12 5.01 13.95
N VAL A 154 17.38 5.84 14.68
CA VAL A 154 17.96 6.94 15.48
C VAL A 154 17.80 6.59 16.95
N SER A 155 18.92 6.42 17.64
CA SER A 155 18.90 6.09 19.07
C SER A 155 18.28 7.23 19.89
N PRO A 156 17.18 7.00 20.63
CA PRO A 156 16.63 8.00 21.55
C PRO A 156 17.53 8.20 22.78
N ILE A 157 18.50 7.31 23.00
CA ILE A 157 19.43 7.35 24.13
C ILE A 157 20.66 8.20 23.78
N THR A 158 21.23 7.99 22.59
CA THR A 158 22.52 8.57 22.21
C THR A 158 22.42 9.63 21.11
N GLY A 159 21.30 9.67 20.38
CA GLY A 159 21.14 10.50 19.17
C GLY A 159 21.97 10.03 17.98
N LYS A 160 22.60 8.85 18.06
CA LYS A 160 23.37 8.25 16.97
C LYS A 160 22.45 7.59 15.94
N TYR A 161 22.96 7.50 14.71
CA TYR A 161 22.27 6.92 13.57
C TYR A 161 22.84 5.54 13.26
N TYR A 162 21.94 4.62 12.94
CA TYR A 162 22.27 3.25 12.60
C TYR A 162 21.53 2.80 11.33
N LEU A 163 22.11 1.82 10.66
CA LEU A 163 21.49 1.05 9.59
C LEU A 163 21.50 -0.42 10.01
N PHE A 164 20.33 -1.02 10.05
CA PHE A 164 20.16 -2.46 10.11
C PHE A 164 20.16 -3.04 8.71
N THR A 165 20.78 -4.20 8.52
CA THR A 165 20.65 -4.98 7.29
C THR A 165 20.50 -6.47 7.57
N ASN A 166 19.76 -7.18 6.73
CA ASN A 166 19.58 -8.63 6.86
C ASN A 166 20.31 -9.38 5.74
N TYR A 167 20.85 -10.56 6.08
CA TYR A 167 21.27 -11.56 5.11
C TYR A 167 21.02 -12.95 5.67
N GLU A 168 20.26 -13.77 4.93
CA GLU A 168 19.80 -15.09 5.40
C GLU A 168 19.11 -14.94 6.77
N ASN A 169 19.69 -15.49 7.83
CA ASN A 169 19.18 -15.43 9.20
C ASN A 169 20.00 -14.49 10.10
N VAL A 170 20.70 -13.50 9.55
CA VAL A 170 21.57 -12.59 10.32
C VAL A 170 21.16 -11.14 10.11
N LEU A 171 20.78 -10.47 11.19
CA LEU A 171 20.62 -9.02 11.28
C LEU A 171 21.95 -8.41 11.69
N LYS A 172 22.46 -7.50 10.88
CA LYS A 172 23.63 -6.67 11.22
C LYS A 172 23.21 -5.23 11.49
N GLN A 173 23.98 -4.55 12.32
CA GLN A 173 23.79 -3.14 12.62
C GLN A 173 25.08 -2.38 12.35
N TYR A 174 24.96 -1.24 11.68
CA TYR A 174 26.06 -0.35 11.32
C TYR A 174 25.84 1.01 11.96
N GLU A 175 26.85 1.59 12.61
CA GLU A 175 26.84 3.00 13.04
C GLU A 175 27.21 3.91 11.85
N LEU A 176 26.41 4.96 11.64
CA LEU A 176 26.58 5.91 10.55
C LEU A 176 27.21 7.20 11.08
N THR A 177 28.27 7.65 10.41
CA THR A 177 29.01 8.87 10.79
C THR A 177 29.46 9.63 9.55
N ASP A 178 29.48 10.96 9.61
CA ASP A 178 30.26 11.75 8.65
C ASP A 178 31.76 11.43 8.78
N ASN A 179 32.41 11.10 7.67
CA ASN A 179 33.84 10.82 7.62
C ASN A 179 34.72 12.08 7.60
N GLY A 180 34.13 13.27 7.66
CA GLY A 180 34.80 14.57 7.63
C GLY A 180 35.05 15.13 6.22
N ASN A 181 34.66 14.40 5.18
CA ASN A 181 34.73 14.83 3.78
C ASN A 181 33.33 14.99 3.15
N GLY A 182 32.28 15.09 3.98
CA GLY A 182 30.90 15.15 3.51
C GLY A 182 30.40 13.83 2.93
N GLN A 183 30.94 12.70 3.41
CA GLN A 183 30.48 11.37 3.05
C GLN A 183 30.18 10.54 4.29
N VAL A 184 29.23 9.62 4.19
CA VAL A 184 28.77 8.76 5.28
C VAL A 184 29.59 7.47 5.32
N ALA A 185 30.31 7.29 6.42
CA ALA A 185 30.93 6.03 6.83
C ALA A 185 29.92 5.14 7.57
N MET A 186 30.07 3.82 7.43
CA MET A 186 29.17 2.82 8.01
C MET A 186 30.02 1.70 8.62
N ASN A 187 29.97 1.57 9.94
CA ASN A 187 30.82 0.63 10.67
C ASN A 187 29.96 -0.39 11.40
N GLU A 188 30.20 -1.68 11.17
CA GLU A 188 29.46 -2.75 11.86
C GLU A 188 29.69 -2.66 13.37
N VAL A 189 28.61 -2.62 14.16
CA VAL A 189 28.64 -2.50 15.63
C VAL A 189 27.95 -3.65 16.35
N ARG A 190 27.06 -4.39 15.66
CA ARG A 190 26.33 -5.52 16.22
C ARG A 190 25.90 -6.49 15.13
N SER A 191 25.78 -7.76 15.51
CA SER A 191 25.22 -8.83 14.69
C SER A 191 24.34 -9.70 15.58
N VAL A 192 23.18 -10.13 15.06
CA VAL A 192 22.22 -10.99 15.75
C VAL A 192 21.80 -12.11 14.82
N THR A 193 21.94 -13.36 15.28
CA THR A 193 21.54 -14.54 14.52
C THR A 193 20.12 -14.98 14.90
N PHE A 194 19.31 -15.29 13.89
CA PHE A 194 17.97 -15.88 13.94
C PHE A 194 18.03 -17.37 13.60
N GLY A 195 16.91 -18.07 13.69
CA GLY A 195 16.78 -19.53 13.68
C GLY A 195 17.75 -20.31 12.77
N SER A 196 17.26 -20.84 11.67
CA SER A 196 18.08 -21.58 10.70
C SER A 196 18.28 -20.76 9.44
N PHE A 197 19.37 -20.95 8.69
CA PHE A 197 19.63 -20.24 7.43
C PHE A 197 18.57 -20.47 6.33
N ILE A 198 17.73 -21.51 6.48
CA ILE A 198 16.58 -21.75 5.59
C ILE A 198 15.41 -20.80 5.88
N ASN A 199 15.39 -20.18 7.07
CA ASN A 199 14.41 -19.19 7.46
C ASN A 199 15.02 -17.81 7.25
N ARG A 200 14.64 -17.17 6.15
CA ARG A 200 15.18 -15.88 5.76
C ARG A 200 14.57 -14.78 6.61
N THR A 201 15.34 -13.71 6.74
CA THR A 201 14.93 -12.45 7.34
C THR A 201 15.09 -11.35 6.31
N GLU A 202 14.09 -10.50 6.18
CA GLU A 202 14.09 -9.44 5.19
C GLU A 202 13.44 -8.18 5.78
N GLY A 203 12.13 -8.21 6.01
CA GLY A 203 11.38 -7.13 6.62
C GLY A 203 11.98 -6.69 7.95
N VAL A 204 12.30 -5.40 8.05
CA VAL A 204 12.90 -4.81 9.24
C VAL A 204 12.40 -3.40 9.43
N VAL A 205 12.06 -3.04 10.67
CA VAL A 205 11.70 -1.65 11.03
C VAL A 205 12.17 -1.33 12.44
N ALA A 206 12.71 -0.14 12.64
CA ALA A 206 13.16 0.33 13.95
C ALA A 206 12.25 1.44 14.50
N ASP A 207 11.94 1.33 15.79
CA ASP A 207 11.22 2.30 16.59
C ASP A 207 12.19 3.26 17.27
N ASP A 208 12.32 4.46 16.71
CA ASP A 208 13.24 5.50 17.17
C ASP A 208 12.88 6.08 18.55
N THR A 209 11.66 5.87 19.07
CA THR A 209 11.29 6.41 20.40
C THR A 209 11.31 5.37 21.50
N HIS A 210 11.01 4.11 21.17
CA HIS A 210 11.06 3.00 22.14
C HIS A 210 12.39 2.24 22.14
N GLY A 211 13.27 2.51 21.17
CA GLY A 211 14.55 1.80 21.04
C GLY A 211 14.37 0.32 20.76
N LYS A 212 13.46 -0.01 19.85
CA LYS A 212 13.14 -1.39 19.46
C LYS A 212 13.35 -1.60 17.97
N VAL A 213 13.71 -2.82 17.57
CA VAL A 213 13.77 -3.23 16.17
C VAL A 213 12.90 -4.47 16.01
N TYR A 214 12.11 -4.48 14.94
CA TYR A 214 11.25 -5.58 14.56
C TYR A 214 11.82 -6.23 13.30
N VAL A 215 11.82 -7.56 13.27
CA VAL A 215 12.40 -8.36 12.18
C VAL A 215 11.40 -9.43 11.77
N SER A 216 11.11 -9.52 10.48
CA SER A 216 10.36 -10.63 9.91
C SER A 216 11.32 -11.80 9.66
N GLU A 217 11.04 -12.95 10.26
CA GLU A 217 11.61 -14.24 9.85
C GLU A 217 10.51 -14.95 9.05
N GLU A 218 10.58 -14.88 7.72
CA GLU A 218 9.48 -15.03 6.75
C GLU A 218 8.52 -16.21 7.03
N LEU A 219 9.09 -17.34 7.41
CA LEU A 219 8.36 -18.59 7.64
C LEU A 219 8.03 -18.88 9.12
N VAL A 220 8.47 -18.02 10.04
CA VAL A 220 8.56 -18.36 11.46
C VAL A 220 7.87 -17.37 12.38
N ALA A 221 8.20 -16.08 12.28
CA ALA A 221 7.78 -15.11 13.29
C ALA A 221 8.02 -13.66 12.88
N ILE A 222 7.30 -12.76 13.54
CA ILE A 222 7.74 -11.38 13.76
C ILE A 222 8.45 -11.35 15.11
N TRP A 223 9.72 -10.92 15.10
CA TRP A 223 10.54 -10.78 16.30
C TRP A 223 10.68 -9.32 16.70
N LYS A 224 10.69 -9.06 18.01
CA LYS A 224 11.02 -7.77 18.62
C LYS A 224 12.30 -7.89 19.42
N LEU A 225 13.22 -6.94 19.23
CA LEU A 225 14.50 -6.85 19.93
C LEU A 225 14.75 -5.43 20.42
N GLY A 226 15.72 -5.26 21.32
CA GLY A 226 16.31 -3.93 21.57
C GLY A 226 17.13 -3.46 20.38
N ALA A 227 17.03 -2.18 20.02
CA ALA A 227 17.69 -1.59 18.86
C ALA A 227 19.06 -0.97 19.16
N GLU A 228 19.47 -0.83 20.42
CA GLU A 228 20.78 -0.28 20.74
C GLU A 228 21.89 -1.25 20.37
N PRO A 229 23.09 -0.77 19.97
CA PRO A 229 24.22 -1.65 19.66
C PRO A 229 24.69 -2.47 20.87
N THR A 230 24.38 -2.04 22.08
CA THR A 230 24.69 -2.75 23.33
C THR A 230 23.59 -3.73 23.76
N ASP A 231 22.44 -3.74 23.09
CA ASP A 231 21.40 -4.71 23.38
C ASP A 231 21.88 -6.10 22.95
N GLY A 232 21.67 -7.11 23.81
CA GLY A 232 22.05 -8.50 23.51
C GLY A 232 21.18 -9.12 22.41
N GLU A 233 21.26 -10.42 22.21
CA GLU A 233 20.52 -11.13 21.14
C GLU A 233 19.11 -11.59 21.55
N SER A 234 18.58 -11.09 22.67
CA SER A 234 17.25 -11.46 23.18
C SER A 234 16.14 -11.04 22.21
N LYS A 235 15.25 -11.98 21.93
CA LYS A 235 14.13 -11.82 20.99
C LYS A 235 12.82 -12.10 21.74
N GLU A 236 11.84 -11.23 21.53
CA GLU A 236 10.46 -11.38 21.99
C GLU A 236 9.60 -11.72 20.77
N LEU A 237 8.73 -12.73 20.89
CA LEU A 237 7.80 -13.10 19.83
C LEU A 237 6.66 -12.08 19.80
N VAL A 238 6.42 -11.47 18.63
CA VAL A 238 5.27 -10.59 18.39
C VAL A 238 4.11 -11.40 17.80
N ASP A 239 4.36 -12.09 16.68
CA ASP A 239 3.37 -12.96 16.05
C ASP A 239 4.04 -14.12 15.30
N LYS A 240 3.24 -15.10 14.90
CA LYS A 240 3.66 -16.35 14.23
C LYS A 240 2.64 -16.78 13.16
N PRO A 241 2.92 -17.80 12.35
CA PRO A 241 2.00 -18.26 11.31
C PRO A 241 0.62 -18.68 11.82
N ILE A 242 -0.40 -18.50 10.98
CA ILE A 242 -1.81 -18.89 11.26
C ILE A 242 -1.94 -20.39 11.61
N ASP A 243 -1.19 -21.26 10.93
CA ASP A 243 -1.22 -22.70 11.19
C ASP A 243 -0.58 -23.08 12.55
N GLN A 244 0.16 -22.15 13.15
CA GLN A 244 0.71 -22.23 14.49
C GLN A 244 -0.09 -21.41 15.52
N GLY A 245 -1.22 -20.84 15.11
CA GLY A 245 -2.14 -20.07 15.96
C GLY A 245 -1.75 -18.60 16.15
N GLY A 246 -0.98 -18.00 15.22
CA GLY A 246 -0.86 -16.54 15.09
C GLY A 246 -1.74 -16.00 13.95
N HIS A 247 -1.31 -14.94 13.27
CA HIS A 247 -2.20 -14.14 12.42
C HIS A 247 -1.71 -13.91 10.99
N PHE A 248 -0.46 -14.24 10.65
CA PHE A 248 0.04 -14.11 9.28
C PHE A 248 0.09 -15.45 8.52
N GLN A 249 -0.16 -15.39 7.21
CA GLN A 249 0.17 -16.44 6.25
C GLN A 249 1.58 -16.17 5.71
N PRO A 250 2.56 -17.07 5.93
CA PRO A 250 3.89 -16.93 5.35
C PRO A 250 3.85 -16.77 3.83
N ASP A 251 4.70 -15.93 3.24
CA ASP A 251 5.80 -15.21 3.91
C ASP A 251 5.36 -13.93 4.65
N ILE A 252 6.04 -13.60 5.76
CA ILE A 252 5.91 -12.30 6.44
C ILE A 252 7.03 -11.36 5.97
N GLU A 253 6.66 -10.30 5.29
CA GLU A 253 7.59 -9.43 4.55
C GLU A 253 7.77 -8.08 5.23
N GLY A 254 7.60 -6.98 4.49
CA GLY A 254 7.79 -5.61 4.95
C GLY A 254 7.05 -5.31 6.26
N LEU A 255 7.74 -4.57 7.12
CA LEU A 255 7.23 -4.07 8.39
C LEU A 255 7.31 -2.54 8.39
N THR A 256 6.30 -1.87 8.91
CA THR A 256 6.35 -0.41 9.12
C THR A 256 5.64 0.01 10.40
N ILE A 257 5.91 1.22 10.89
CA ILE A 257 5.35 1.75 12.14
C ILE A 257 4.60 3.05 11.88
N TYR A 258 3.31 3.06 12.25
CA TYR A 258 2.50 4.26 12.40
C TYR A 258 2.72 4.85 13.80
N TYR A 259 3.14 6.11 13.89
CA TYR A 259 3.50 6.77 15.15
C TYR A 259 2.40 7.74 15.61
N LYS A 260 1.90 7.57 16.84
CA LYS A 260 1.10 8.61 17.51
C LYS A 260 1.98 9.45 18.44
N SER A 261 1.58 10.70 18.60
CA SER A 261 2.25 11.72 19.42
C SER A 261 2.25 11.41 20.92
N ASP A 262 1.30 10.59 21.39
CA ASP A 262 1.20 10.12 22.78
C ASP A 262 2.15 8.95 23.10
N GLY A 263 2.97 8.52 22.14
CA GLY A 263 3.90 7.40 22.27
C GLY A 263 3.29 6.05 21.89
N THR A 264 1.99 5.96 21.61
CA THR A 264 1.36 4.72 21.10
C THR A 264 1.41 4.70 19.57
N GLY A 265 0.72 3.75 18.93
CA GLY A 265 0.67 3.66 17.47
C GLY A 265 0.35 2.26 16.97
N TYR A 266 0.78 1.97 15.75
CA TYR A 266 0.56 0.67 15.13
C TYR A 266 1.83 0.12 14.49
N LEU A 267 2.10 -1.17 14.69
CA LEU A 267 3.01 -1.93 13.84
C LEU A 267 2.17 -2.58 12.74
N ILE A 268 2.59 -2.47 11.49
CA ILE A 268 1.90 -3.03 10.32
C ILE A 268 2.85 -4.00 9.63
N ALA A 269 2.35 -5.16 9.23
CA ALA A 269 3.16 -6.22 8.62
C ALA A 269 2.48 -6.76 7.35
N SER A 270 3.27 -6.96 6.29
CA SER A 270 2.83 -7.59 5.04
C SER A 270 2.78 -9.12 5.18
N SER A 271 1.58 -9.69 5.22
CA SER A 271 1.37 -11.14 5.10
C SER A 271 1.22 -11.49 3.62
N GLN A 272 2.35 -11.71 2.97
CA GLN A 272 2.45 -11.86 1.52
C GLN A 272 1.66 -13.07 1.02
N GLY A 273 1.76 -14.21 1.71
CA GLY A 273 1.18 -15.48 1.26
C GLY A 273 -0.34 -15.53 1.17
N ASN A 274 -1.05 -14.58 1.77
CA ASN A 274 -2.49 -14.39 1.55
C ASN A 274 -2.85 -12.97 1.08
N SER A 275 -1.85 -12.14 0.77
CA SER A 275 -1.97 -10.76 0.30
C SER A 275 -2.79 -9.88 1.24
N SER A 276 -2.44 -9.91 2.52
CA SER A 276 -3.09 -9.11 3.57
C SER A 276 -2.08 -8.38 4.43
N TYR A 277 -2.58 -7.45 5.25
CA TYR A 277 -1.76 -6.64 6.15
C TYR A 277 -2.30 -6.79 7.57
N ASN A 278 -1.46 -7.31 8.47
CA ASN A 278 -1.81 -7.44 9.89
C ASN A 278 -1.41 -6.16 10.63
N VAL A 279 -2.28 -5.69 11.51
CA VAL A 279 -2.06 -4.50 12.34
C VAL A 279 -1.97 -4.91 13.80
N TYR A 280 -0.95 -4.41 14.50
CA TYR A 280 -0.69 -4.65 15.91
C TYR A 280 -0.60 -3.33 16.66
N THR A 281 -0.79 -3.33 17.97
CA THR A 281 -0.41 -2.19 18.80
C THR A 281 1.10 -1.95 18.65
N ARG A 282 1.54 -0.69 18.73
CA ARG A 282 2.98 -0.37 18.74
C ARG A 282 3.58 -0.59 20.13
N GLU A 283 2.83 -0.25 21.16
CA GLU A 283 3.22 -0.38 22.56
C GLU A 283 3.04 -1.80 23.11
N GLY A 284 3.57 -2.02 24.31
CA GLY A 284 3.39 -3.25 25.07
C GLY A 284 3.98 -4.47 24.37
N THR A 285 3.18 -5.53 24.29
CA THR A 285 3.51 -6.82 23.66
C THR A 285 3.21 -6.86 22.16
N ASN A 286 2.82 -5.73 21.55
CA ASN A 286 2.41 -5.65 20.15
C ASN A 286 1.21 -6.56 19.85
N ASP A 287 0.13 -6.36 20.60
CA ASP A 287 -1.07 -7.19 20.49
C ASP A 287 -1.74 -7.00 19.13
N TYR A 288 -2.17 -8.11 18.51
CA TYR A 288 -2.91 -8.08 17.25
C TYR A 288 -4.22 -7.29 17.39
N ILE A 289 -4.50 -6.44 16.41
CA ILE A 289 -5.72 -5.63 16.33
C ILE A 289 -6.66 -6.17 15.26
N GLU A 290 -6.25 -6.13 14.00
CA GLU A 290 -7.09 -6.51 12.87
C GLU A 290 -6.25 -6.74 11.59
N THR A 291 -6.86 -7.34 10.56
CA THR A 291 -6.26 -7.59 9.25
C THR A 291 -7.08 -6.92 8.15
N PHE A 292 -6.39 -6.33 7.17
CA PHE A 292 -7.03 -5.74 5.99
C PHE A 292 -6.38 -6.18 4.68
N LYS A 293 -7.07 -5.90 3.57
CA LYS A 293 -6.59 -6.09 2.20
C LYS A 293 -6.84 -4.84 1.37
N ILE A 294 -6.02 -4.62 0.36
CA ILE A 294 -6.27 -3.60 -0.65
C ILE A 294 -7.03 -4.27 -1.81
N ALA A 295 -8.30 -3.90 -1.95
CA ALA A 295 -9.21 -4.46 -2.93
C ALA A 295 -9.23 -3.63 -4.22
N ASP A 296 -9.85 -4.23 -5.24
CA ASP A 296 -9.99 -3.63 -6.56
C ASP A 296 -10.89 -2.40 -6.50
N GLY A 297 -10.41 -1.26 -7.00
CA GLY A 297 -11.10 0.02 -6.95
C GLY A 297 -10.78 0.90 -8.17
N VAL A 298 -10.43 2.16 -7.93
CA VAL A 298 -9.92 3.04 -8.99
C VAL A 298 -8.48 2.70 -9.40
N VAL A 299 -7.74 2.13 -8.44
CA VAL A 299 -6.46 1.44 -8.62
C VAL A 299 -6.76 -0.03 -8.37
N ASP A 300 -6.06 -0.92 -9.07
CA ASP A 300 -6.26 -2.36 -8.95
C ASP A 300 -5.91 -2.88 -7.54
N LYS A 301 -6.43 -4.06 -7.23
CA LYS A 301 -6.11 -4.75 -5.98
C LYS A 301 -4.62 -5.04 -5.87
N VAL A 302 -4.13 -5.16 -4.65
CA VAL A 302 -2.72 -5.52 -4.40
C VAL A 302 -2.60 -7.01 -4.11
N SER A 303 -1.58 -7.67 -4.66
CA SER A 303 -1.22 -9.02 -4.23
C SER A 303 0.29 -9.28 -4.26
N GLY A 304 0.74 -10.19 -3.39
CA GLY A 304 2.15 -10.56 -3.28
C GLY A 304 3.05 -9.43 -2.79
N THR A 305 2.59 -8.60 -1.84
CA THR A 305 3.37 -7.46 -1.34
C THR A 305 4.64 -7.87 -0.61
N ASP A 306 5.78 -7.35 -1.07
CA ASP A 306 7.06 -7.37 -0.35
C ASP A 306 7.11 -6.22 0.69
N GLY A 307 7.61 -5.04 0.29
CA GLY A 307 7.82 -3.88 1.15
C GLY A 307 6.59 -2.97 1.31
N ILE A 308 6.52 -2.33 2.48
CA ILE A 308 5.47 -1.39 2.88
C ILE A 308 6.07 -0.24 3.68
N ASP A 309 5.54 0.98 3.53
CA ASP A 309 5.89 2.11 4.39
C ASP A 309 4.66 2.97 4.72
N VAL A 310 4.71 3.69 5.84
CA VAL A 310 3.61 4.52 6.29
C VAL A 310 4.10 5.86 6.82
N THR A 311 3.37 6.91 6.46
CA THR A 311 3.40 8.14 7.23
C THR A 311 1.99 8.59 7.55
N ASN A 312 1.81 9.08 8.76
CA ASN A 312 0.61 9.76 9.22
C ASN A 312 0.78 11.28 9.25
N PHE A 313 1.85 11.79 8.66
CA PHE A 313 2.05 13.21 8.45
C PHE A 313 1.27 13.66 7.19
N PRO A 314 0.50 14.77 7.24
CA PRO A 314 -0.24 15.26 6.08
C PRO A 314 0.67 15.62 4.89
N LEU A 315 0.39 15.06 3.71
CA LEU A 315 1.19 15.28 2.48
C LEU A 315 0.43 16.09 1.41
N GLY A 316 -0.52 16.92 1.82
CA GLY A 316 -1.34 17.73 0.91
C GLY A 316 -2.75 17.17 0.70
N THR A 317 -3.42 17.61 -0.36
CA THR A 317 -4.86 17.35 -0.55
C THR A 317 -5.21 15.91 -0.88
N ASP A 318 -4.30 15.19 -1.55
CA ASP A 318 -4.52 13.78 -1.91
C ASP A 318 -4.32 12.85 -0.71
N PHE A 319 -3.53 13.28 0.28
CA PHE A 319 -3.18 12.52 1.48
C PHE A 319 -3.22 13.42 2.75
N PRO A 320 -4.40 13.95 3.12
CA PRO A 320 -4.53 14.94 4.19
C PRO A 320 -4.24 14.38 5.59
N TYR A 321 -4.24 13.06 5.75
CA TYR A 321 -3.89 12.37 6.99
C TYR A 321 -2.62 11.54 6.89
N GLY A 322 -1.96 11.55 5.73
CA GLY A 322 -0.83 10.68 5.40
C GLY A 322 -1.21 9.53 4.47
N VAL A 323 -0.24 8.65 4.21
CA VAL A 323 -0.31 7.62 3.18
C VAL A 323 0.35 6.34 3.67
N PHE A 324 -0.22 5.20 3.28
CA PHE A 324 0.37 3.88 3.34
C PHE A 324 0.78 3.47 1.92
N VAL A 325 2.07 3.26 1.71
CA VAL A 325 2.65 2.85 0.44
C VAL A 325 2.92 1.37 0.50
N VAL A 326 2.51 0.64 -0.53
CA VAL A 326 2.70 -0.81 -0.62
C VAL A 326 3.20 -1.20 -1.99
N GLN A 327 4.10 -2.17 -2.06
CA GLN A 327 4.44 -2.82 -3.31
C GLN A 327 3.26 -3.70 -3.80
N ASP A 328 3.07 -3.75 -5.11
CA ASP A 328 2.15 -4.69 -5.76
C ASP A 328 2.86 -5.62 -6.73
N GLY A 329 2.90 -6.89 -6.35
CA GLY A 329 3.52 -7.96 -7.11
C GLY A 329 2.77 -8.33 -8.39
N THR A 330 1.52 -7.86 -8.58
CA THR A 330 0.65 -8.23 -9.70
C THR A 330 -0.11 -7.06 -10.33
N ASN A 331 0.60 -5.99 -10.63
CA ASN A 331 0.03 -4.75 -11.19
C ASN A 331 -0.75 -4.94 -12.51
N LYS A 332 -1.93 -4.32 -12.60
CA LYS A 332 -2.82 -4.33 -13.77
C LYS A 332 -3.47 -2.98 -14.06
N ASP A 333 -3.65 -2.71 -15.36
CA ASP A 333 -4.59 -1.72 -15.87
C ASP A 333 -5.75 -2.45 -16.57
N GLY A 334 -6.87 -2.60 -15.85
CA GLY A 334 -7.97 -3.48 -16.25
C GLY A 334 -7.52 -4.93 -16.39
N ASP A 335 -7.61 -5.48 -17.60
CA ASP A 335 -7.18 -6.85 -17.90
C ASP A 335 -5.70 -6.93 -18.33
N VAL A 336 -5.00 -5.81 -18.45
CA VAL A 336 -3.62 -5.75 -18.93
C VAL A 336 -2.65 -5.87 -17.76
N SER A 337 -1.82 -6.91 -17.77
CA SER A 337 -0.70 -7.02 -16.83
C SER A 337 0.43 -6.05 -17.18
N LEU A 338 0.88 -5.30 -16.18
CA LEU A 338 1.99 -4.37 -16.25
C LEU A 338 3.17 -4.89 -15.40
N ASN A 339 4.31 -4.20 -15.48
CA ASN A 339 5.37 -4.41 -14.48
C ASN A 339 4.89 -3.96 -13.10
N GLN A 340 5.48 -4.52 -12.06
CA GLN A 340 5.17 -4.19 -10.66
C GLN A 340 5.32 -2.69 -10.38
N ASN A 341 4.63 -2.19 -9.36
CA ASN A 341 4.69 -0.81 -8.92
C ASN A 341 4.33 -0.68 -7.43
N PHE A 342 4.12 0.56 -6.97
CA PHE A 342 3.69 0.85 -5.61
C PHE A 342 2.30 1.50 -5.60
N LYS A 343 1.41 1.05 -4.72
CA LYS A 343 0.10 1.67 -4.51
C LYS A 343 0.13 2.60 -3.30
N LEU A 344 -0.62 3.70 -3.39
CA LEU A 344 -0.72 4.70 -2.34
C LEU A 344 -2.15 4.70 -1.79
N VAL A 345 -2.29 4.28 -0.55
CA VAL A 345 -3.56 4.20 0.19
C VAL A 345 -3.62 5.36 1.18
N PRO A 346 -4.62 6.25 1.11
CA PRO A 346 -4.85 7.25 2.15
C PRO A 346 -5.04 6.57 3.51
N ILE A 347 -4.29 6.99 4.52
CA ILE A 347 -4.26 6.26 5.80
C ILE A 347 -5.61 6.29 6.54
N GLU A 348 -6.45 7.29 6.24
CA GLU A 348 -7.83 7.36 6.71
C GLU A 348 -8.69 6.20 6.18
N ASN A 349 -8.42 5.66 4.99
CA ASN A 349 -9.15 4.51 4.46
C ASN A 349 -8.89 3.27 5.32
N ILE A 350 -7.67 3.11 5.82
CA ILE A 350 -7.28 1.99 6.69
C ILE A 350 -7.83 2.22 8.09
N THR A 351 -7.48 3.35 8.70
CA THR A 351 -7.82 3.62 10.09
C THR A 351 -9.34 3.69 10.33
N GLN A 352 -10.12 4.30 9.44
CA GLN A 352 -11.59 4.35 9.59
C GLN A 352 -12.23 2.96 9.41
N SER A 353 -11.76 2.17 8.45
CA SER A 353 -12.30 0.83 8.18
C SER A 353 -12.02 -0.14 9.33
N LEU A 354 -10.93 0.08 10.07
CA LEU A 354 -10.50 -0.73 11.21
C LEU A 354 -10.89 -0.13 12.57
N GLY A 355 -11.51 1.06 12.60
CA GLY A 355 -11.83 1.76 13.85
C GLY A 355 -10.60 2.22 14.65
N LEU A 356 -9.47 2.43 13.97
CA LEU A 356 -8.23 2.94 14.57
C LEU A 356 -8.27 4.47 14.73
N THR A 357 -7.47 4.97 15.66
CA THR A 357 -7.35 6.41 15.90
C THR A 357 -6.38 7.03 14.92
N ILE A 358 -6.80 8.10 14.26
CA ILE A 358 -5.92 8.93 13.43
C ILE A 358 -5.24 9.97 14.33
N ASP A 359 -3.93 10.06 14.21
CA ASP A 359 -3.12 11.17 14.73
C ASP A 359 -2.25 11.70 13.59
N THR A 360 -2.32 12.99 13.30
CA THR A 360 -1.49 13.64 12.26
C THR A 360 -0.44 14.58 12.83
N THR A 361 -0.29 14.59 14.15
CA THR A 361 0.58 15.53 14.86
C THR A 361 2.01 15.02 15.05
N TRP A 362 2.25 13.73 14.77
CA TRP A 362 3.61 13.18 14.73
C TRP A 362 4.35 13.67 13.47
N ASP A 363 5.45 14.39 13.67
CA ASP A 363 6.35 14.82 12.60
C ASP A 363 7.68 14.04 12.70
N PRO A 364 7.96 13.09 11.78
CA PRO A 364 9.19 12.30 11.83
C PRO A 364 10.45 13.15 11.63
N ARG A 365 10.31 14.37 11.09
CA ARG A 365 11.43 15.31 10.90
C ARG A 365 11.89 15.95 12.21
N LEU A 366 11.19 15.72 13.32
CA LEU A 366 11.64 16.16 14.64
C LEU A 366 12.61 15.15 15.29
N VAL A 367 12.64 13.91 14.81
CA VAL A 367 13.59 12.89 15.29
C VAL A 367 15.02 13.30 14.92
N GLY A 368 15.94 13.25 15.88
CA GLY A 368 17.35 13.59 15.67
C GLY A 368 17.67 15.10 15.54
N ALA A 369 16.68 15.99 15.67
CA ALA A 369 16.89 17.44 15.58
C ALA A 369 17.75 18.03 16.74
N GLY A 370 17.93 17.29 17.84
CA GLY A 370 18.57 17.75 19.08
C GLY A 370 17.62 18.59 19.95
N PRO A 371 18.09 19.14 21.10
CA PRO A 371 17.29 20.04 21.91
C PRO A 371 16.95 21.29 21.09
N VAL A 372 15.68 21.39 20.71
CA VAL A 372 15.12 22.55 20.04
C VAL A 372 15.33 23.78 20.92
N THR A 373 16.08 24.78 20.43
CA THR A 373 15.74 26.15 20.80
C THR A 373 14.35 26.38 20.22
N PRO A 374 13.34 26.83 20.98
CA PRO A 374 12.01 27.06 20.43
C PRO A 374 12.10 28.18 19.40
N THR A 375 12.32 27.81 18.14
CA THR A 375 12.03 28.66 17.00
C THR A 375 10.51 28.80 16.96
N ALA A 376 10.05 30.03 16.77
CA ALA A 376 8.65 30.42 16.90
C ALA A 376 7.69 29.36 16.37
N THR A 377 6.69 29.03 17.19
CA THR A 377 5.46 28.36 16.76
C THR A 377 5.06 28.92 15.40
N PRO A 378 4.92 28.10 14.34
CA PRO A 378 4.40 28.60 13.08
C PRO A 378 3.10 29.33 13.39
N THR A 379 3.02 30.59 13.00
CA THR A 379 1.80 31.38 13.13
C THR A 379 0.67 30.54 12.55
N SER A 380 -0.41 30.35 13.31
CA SER A 380 -1.57 29.60 12.86
C SER A 380 -2.03 30.18 11.51
N THR A 381 -1.69 29.49 10.42
CA THR A 381 -2.46 29.59 9.19
C THR A 381 -3.89 29.24 9.60
N PRO A 382 -4.90 30.05 9.25
CA PRO A 382 -6.27 29.79 9.66
C PRO A 382 -6.60 28.33 9.35
N THR A 383 -6.96 27.57 10.37
CA THR A 383 -7.50 26.23 10.21
C THR A 383 -8.59 26.35 9.15
N PRO A 384 -8.46 25.72 7.96
CA PRO A 384 -9.58 25.66 7.06
C PRO A 384 -10.72 25.04 7.87
N SER A 385 -11.84 25.76 7.98
CA SER A 385 -13.08 25.16 8.48
C SER A 385 -13.24 23.85 7.71
N PRO A 386 -13.44 22.69 8.38
CA PRO A 386 -13.45 21.42 7.71
C PRO A 386 -14.43 21.50 6.55
N THR A 387 -13.91 21.46 5.33
CA THR A 387 -14.74 21.28 4.15
C THR A 387 -15.43 19.95 4.36
N PRO A 388 -16.78 19.88 4.33
CA PRO A 388 -17.48 18.61 4.40
C PRO A 388 -16.85 17.65 3.39
N ILE A 389 -16.28 16.54 3.87
CA ILE A 389 -15.65 15.54 3.01
C ILE A 389 -16.77 14.97 2.14
N THR A 390 -16.76 15.28 0.85
CA THR A 390 -17.71 14.73 -0.11
C THR A 390 -17.11 13.45 -0.71
N SER A 391 -17.48 12.29 -0.18
CA SER A 391 -17.16 11.00 -0.80
C SER A 391 -18.22 10.61 -1.82
N VAL A 392 -17.82 10.16 -3.02
CA VAL A 392 -18.74 9.55 -3.99
C VAL A 392 -18.81 8.05 -3.72
N LEU A 393 -20.01 7.52 -3.48
CA LEU A 393 -20.25 6.07 -3.44
C LEU A 393 -20.87 5.64 -4.78
N THR A 394 -20.31 4.60 -5.39
CA THR A 394 -20.80 4.05 -6.67
C THR A 394 -21.37 2.66 -6.43
N PHE A 395 -22.58 2.42 -6.94
CA PHE A 395 -23.27 1.13 -6.83
C PHE A 395 -23.63 0.62 -8.23
N ALA A 396 -23.26 -0.61 -8.55
CA ALA A 396 -23.82 -1.31 -9.70
C ALA A 396 -25.25 -1.77 -9.39
N PRO A 397 -26.14 -1.88 -10.39
CA PRO A 397 -27.45 -2.48 -10.18
C PRO A 397 -27.29 -3.94 -9.73
N THR A 398 -28.08 -4.37 -8.75
CA THR A 398 -28.16 -5.79 -8.34
C THR A 398 -29.04 -6.61 -9.26
N ASP A 399 -29.97 -5.94 -9.94
CA ASP A 399 -30.90 -6.52 -10.89
C ASP A 399 -31.15 -5.49 -11.99
N ASP A 400 -31.14 -5.94 -13.24
CA ASP A 400 -31.51 -5.13 -14.39
C ASP A 400 -32.26 -5.92 -15.46
N ALA A 401 -33.29 -5.31 -16.02
CA ALA A 401 -34.08 -5.93 -17.08
C ALA A 401 -34.88 -4.87 -17.82
N TYR A 402 -35.27 -5.15 -19.07
CA TYR A 402 -36.30 -4.36 -19.75
C TYR A 402 -37.52 -5.20 -20.13
N VAL A 403 -38.65 -4.53 -20.27
CA VAL A 403 -39.91 -5.12 -20.71
C VAL A 403 -40.32 -4.56 -22.05
N ASN A 404 -41.11 -5.31 -22.81
CA ASN A 404 -41.50 -4.93 -24.17
C ASN A 404 -42.97 -5.28 -24.41
N ALA A 405 -43.79 -4.27 -24.69
CA ALA A 405 -45.22 -4.44 -24.93
C ALA A 405 -45.54 -5.37 -26.12
N ASN A 406 -44.67 -5.44 -27.13
CA ASN A 406 -44.83 -6.34 -28.27
C ASN A 406 -44.48 -7.81 -27.94
N ASN A 407 -43.79 -8.06 -26.82
CA ASN A 407 -43.43 -9.40 -26.37
C ASN A 407 -43.78 -9.57 -24.89
N PRO A 408 -45.08 -9.54 -24.54
CA PRO A 408 -45.48 -9.26 -23.16
C PRO A 408 -45.14 -10.36 -22.16
N ASN A 409 -44.90 -11.59 -22.63
CA ASN A 409 -44.52 -12.74 -21.82
C ASN A 409 -43.00 -13.03 -21.82
N LYS A 410 -42.20 -12.27 -22.59
CA LYS A 410 -40.76 -12.53 -22.70
C LYS A 410 -39.99 -11.79 -21.60
N ASN A 411 -39.10 -12.51 -20.92
CA ASN A 411 -38.11 -11.94 -20.03
C ASN A 411 -36.85 -11.51 -20.80
N PHE A 412 -36.26 -10.39 -20.40
CA PHE A 412 -35.03 -9.86 -20.97
C PHE A 412 -33.99 -9.50 -19.89
N GLY A 413 -33.98 -10.21 -18.75
CA GLY A 413 -32.96 -9.97 -17.69
C GLY A 413 -31.54 -10.28 -18.17
N THR A 414 -31.36 -11.30 -19.00
CA THR A 414 -30.03 -11.67 -19.54
C THR A 414 -29.61 -10.86 -20.78
N ALA A 415 -30.26 -9.75 -21.09
CA ALA A 415 -29.95 -8.99 -22.29
C ALA A 415 -28.73 -8.07 -22.06
N GLU A 416 -27.78 -8.05 -22.97
CA GLU A 416 -26.57 -7.21 -22.87
C GLU A 416 -26.85 -5.70 -23.01
N THR A 417 -28.10 -5.32 -23.36
CA THR A 417 -28.51 -3.92 -23.48
C THR A 417 -29.90 -3.71 -22.89
N LEU A 418 -30.06 -2.61 -22.17
CA LEU A 418 -31.35 -2.11 -21.70
C LEU A 418 -32.01 -1.25 -22.78
N GLN A 419 -33.33 -1.33 -22.89
CA GLN A 419 -34.08 -0.61 -23.93
C GLN A 419 -35.20 0.22 -23.31
N ALA A 420 -35.33 1.46 -23.79
CA ALA A 420 -36.46 2.34 -23.55
C ALA A 420 -37.02 2.82 -24.90
N ASP A 421 -38.34 2.79 -25.05
CA ASP A 421 -39.02 3.19 -26.28
C ASP A 421 -40.50 3.51 -25.99
N ALA A 422 -41.09 4.44 -26.74
CA ALA A 422 -42.49 4.80 -26.63
C ALA A 422 -43.39 3.92 -27.53
N SER A 423 -42.86 3.32 -28.60
CA SER A 423 -43.66 2.53 -29.54
C SER A 423 -42.84 1.44 -30.28
N PRO A 424 -42.99 0.15 -29.93
CA PRO A 424 -43.77 -0.35 -28.81
C PRO A 424 -43.19 0.13 -27.48
N VAL A 425 -44.03 0.23 -26.45
CA VAL A 425 -43.56 0.63 -25.12
C VAL A 425 -42.51 -0.36 -24.63
N LYS A 426 -41.33 0.17 -24.32
CA LYS A 426 -40.26 -0.53 -23.61
C LYS A 426 -39.80 0.32 -22.44
N ASN A 427 -39.69 -0.30 -21.28
CA ASN A 427 -39.18 0.31 -20.06
C ASN A 427 -38.10 -0.60 -19.49
N PHE A 428 -36.98 -0.04 -19.05
CA PHE A 428 -36.00 -0.78 -18.26
C PHE A 428 -36.15 -0.48 -16.77
N TYR A 429 -35.79 -1.47 -15.96
CA TYR A 429 -35.86 -1.46 -14.51
C TYR A 429 -34.47 -1.75 -13.97
N LEU A 430 -34.08 -0.98 -12.96
CA LEU A 430 -32.81 -1.13 -12.25
C LEU A 430 -33.12 -1.22 -10.76
N LYS A 431 -32.48 -2.16 -10.07
CA LYS A 431 -32.53 -2.28 -8.60
C LYS A 431 -31.13 -2.09 -8.05
N PHE A 432 -31.02 -1.45 -6.88
CA PHE A 432 -29.75 -1.22 -6.23
C PHE A 432 -29.84 -1.62 -4.77
N THR A 433 -28.79 -2.25 -4.25
CA THR A 433 -28.55 -2.36 -2.81
C THR A 433 -27.61 -1.24 -2.39
N ILE A 434 -28.15 -0.27 -1.65
CA ILE A 434 -27.39 0.88 -1.17
C ILE A 434 -26.88 0.60 0.24
N SER A 435 -25.58 0.76 0.45
CA SER A 435 -24.93 0.58 1.76
C SER A 435 -23.87 1.67 1.98
N GLY A 436 -23.34 1.80 3.20
CA GLY A 436 -22.28 2.77 3.51
C GLY A 436 -22.74 4.22 3.75
N LEU A 437 -24.05 4.47 3.88
CA LEU A 437 -24.60 5.82 4.13
C LEU A 437 -24.67 6.22 5.62
N SER A 438 -24.38 5.33 6.57
CA SER A 438 -24.62 5.55 8.00
C SER A 438 -24.02 6.86 8.52
N GLY A 439 -24.88 7.84 8.82
CA GLY A 439 -24.50 9.17 9.32
C GLY A 439 -24.02 10.17 8.26
N ARG A 440 -23.96 9.78 6.98
CA ARG A 440 -23.55 10.66 5.87
C ARG A 440 -24.75 11.45 5.34
N GLN A 441 -24.56 12.74 5.07
CA GLN A 441 -25.53 13.53 4.31
C GLN A 441 -25.37 13.22 2.81
N VAL A 442 -26.46 12.84 2.14
CA VAL A 442 -26.47 12.70 0.68
C VAL A 442 -26.54 14.09 0.06
N LEU A 443 -25.44 14.50 -0.58
CA LEU A 443 -25.32 15.80 -1.25
C LEU A 443 -25.71 15.73 -2.72
N SER A 444 -25.36 14.63 -3.39
CA SER A 444 -25.78 14.36 -4.75
C SER A 444 -26.04 12.87 -4.98
N THR A 445 -27.06 12.54 -5.76
CA THR A 445 -27.35 11.19 -6.25
C THR A 445 -27.50 11.27 -7.76
N LYS A 446 -26.76 10.42 -8.50
CA LYS A 446 -26.83 10.37 -9.96
C LYS A 446 -26.91 8.94 -10.45
N LEU A 447 -27.75 8.69 -11.45
CA LEU A 447 -27.73 7.47 -12.24
C LEU A 447 -26.96 7.73 -13.54
N ARG A 448 -25.90 6.95 -13.79
CA ARG A 448 -25.06 7.10 -14.97
C ARG A 448 -25.25 5.92 -15.93
N LEU A 449 -25.62 6.20 -17.19
CA LEU A 449 -25.89 5.19 -18.22
C LEU A 449 -25.05 5.45 -19.48
N TYR A 450 -24.52 4.38 -20.06
CA TYR A 450 -23.80 4.45 -21.33
C TYR A 450 -24.77 4.28 -22.49
N ASN A 451 -24.78 5.23 -23.42
CA ASN A 451 -25.73 5.21 -24.52
C ASN A 451 -25.20 4.41 -25.72
N ALA A 452 -25.94 3.37 -26.11
CA ALA A 452 -25.65 2.56 -27.28
C ALA A 452 -26.32 3.08 -28.57
N ASN A 453 -27.44 3.82 -28.49
CA ASN A 453 -28.23 4.22 -29.66
C ASN A 453 -28.67 5.69 -29.60
N ALA A 454 -28.64 6.40 -30.74
CA ALA A 454 -29.11 7.79 -30.78
C ALA A 454 -30.62 7.89 -30.58
N SER A 455 -31.07 8.96 -29.91
CA SER A 455 -32.48 9.32 -29.80
C SER A 455 -32.62 10.82 -29.58
N ASP A 456 -33.68 11.45 -30.13
CA ASP A 456 -34.00 12.85 -29.85
C ASP A 456 -34.56 13.07 -28.43
N SER A 457 -34.88 11.98 -27.72
CA SER A 457 -35.22 11.96 -26.29
C SER A 457 -34.46 10.85 -25.56
N GLY A 458 -33.71 11.19 -24.51
CA GLY A 458 -32.93 10.25 -23.72
C GLY A 458 -33.75 9.50 -22.66
N GLY A 459 -35.05 9.80 -22.57
CA GLY A 459 -35.99 9.13 -21.67
C GLY A 459 -36.16 9.82 -20.32
N ASP A 460 -37.15 9.33 -19.57
CA ASP A 460 -37.51 9.79 -18.24
C ASP A 460 -37.09 8.74 -17.19
N LEU A 461 -36.49 9.20 -16.10
CA LEU A 461 -36.24 8.37 -14.92
C LEU A 461 -37.42 8.51 -13.95
N MET A 462 -37.98 7.37 -13.52
CA MET A 462 -39.12 7.32 -12.61
C MET A 462 -38.85 6.38 -11.44
N PHE A 463 -39.46 6.68 -10.28
CA PHE A 463 -39.33 5.82 -9.10
C PHE A 463 -40.28 4.61 -9.18
N VAL A 464 -39.75 3.42 -8.87
CA VAL A 464 -40.50 2.16 -8.73
C VAL A 464 -40.51 1.78 -7.23
N PRO A 465 -41.66 1.88 -6.54
CA PRO A 465 -41.73 1.63 -5.10
C PRO A 465 -41.67 0.14 -4.73
N ASP A 466 -42.05 -0.75 -5.65
CA ASP A 466 -42.00 -2.19 -5.44
C ASP A 466 -40.58 -2.72 -5.68
N THR A 467 -39.94 -3.20 -4.61
CA THR A 467 -38.59 -3.79 -4.65
C THR A 467 -38.60 -5.31 -4.74
N THR A 468 -39.78 -5.94 -4.79
CA THR A 468 -39.96 -7.40 -4.71
C THR A 468 -39.89 -8.10 -6.07
N TRP A 469 -39.83 -7.36 -7.18
CA TRP A 469 -39.68 -7.93 -8.51
C TRP A 469 -38.37 -8.70 -8.64
N ILE A 470 -38.39 -9.77 -9.43
CA ILE A 470 -37.24 -10.66 -9.62
C ILE A 470 -36.85 -10.62 -11.08
N GLU A 471 -35.59 -10.25 -11.35
CA GLU A 471 -35.03 -10.06 -12.69
C GLU A 471 -35.33 -11.21 -13.64
N SER A 472 -35.10 -12.45 -13.22
CA SER A 472 -35.25 -13.67 -14.03
C SER A 472 -36.69 -13.99 -14.42
N THR A 473 -37.68 -13.30 -13.84
CA THR A 473 -39.10 -13.50 -14.12
C THR A 473 -39.80 -12.25 -14.66
N LEU A 474 -39.13 -11.11 -14.67
CA LEU A 474 -39.70 -9.83 -15.09
C LEU A 474 -40.10 -9.86 -16.58
N ASN A 475 -41.31 -9.48 -16.90
CA ASN A 475 -41.85 -9.32 -18.25
C ASN A 475 -42.89 -8.20 -18.24
N TYR A 476 -43.44 -7.86 -19.39
CA TYR A 476 -44.37 -6.73 -19.49
C TYR A 476 -45.63 -6.90 -18.63
N ASN A 477 -46.13 -8.14 -18.49
CA ASN A 477 -47.37 -8.40 -17.77
C ASN A 477 -47.22 -8.35 -16.24
N ASN A 478 -46.00 -8.56 -15.70
CA ASN A 478 -45.74 -8.52 -14.26
C ASN A 478 -44.79 -7.39 -13.85
N ALA A 479 -44.49 -6.45 -14.75
CA ALA A 479 -43.65 -5.31 -14.46
C ALA A 479 -44.27 -4.45 -13.33
N PRO A 480 -43.49 -4.05 -12.32
CA PRO A 480 -44.02 -3.25 -11.22
C PRO A 480 -44.47 -1.88 -11.74
N ALA A 481 -45.54 -1.35 -11.13
CA ALA A 481 -46.04 -0.03 -11.49
C ALA A 481 -45.03 1.06 -11.11
N VAL A 482 -44.80 2.00 -12.03
CA VAL A 482 -44.04 3.23 -11.74
C VAL A 482 -44.92 4.21 -10.95
N SER A 483 -44.31 5.02 -10.09
CA SER A 483 -45.01 6.02 -9.28
C SER A 483 -45.65 7.18 -10.08
N GLY A 484 -45.34 7.28 -11.38
CA GLY A 484 -45.81 8.36 -12.27
C GLY A 484 -45.10 9.70 -12.07
N LEU A 485 -44.23 9.82 -11.07
CA LEU A 485 -43.35 10.96 -10.85
C LEU A 485 -42.08 10.82 -11.69
N ILE A 486 -41.86 11.78 -12.59
CA ILE A 486 -40.59 11.92 -13.30
C ILE A 486 -39.59 12.57 -12.34
N ILE A 487 -38.52 11.85 -12.03
CA ILE A 487 -37.40 12.32 -11.22
C ILE A 487 -36.53 13.27 -12.06
N SER A 488 -36.19 12.84 -13.27
CA SER A 488 -35.36 13.61 -14.20
C SER A 488 -35.56 13.10 -15.63
N SER A 489 -35.26 13.95 -16.63
CA SER A 489 -35.39 13.64 -18.04
C SER A 489 -34.11 13.98 -18.78
N LEU A 490 -33.68 13.08 -19.67
CA LEU A 490 -32.59 13.37 -20.60
C LEU A 490 -33.14 13.92 -21.91
N GLN A 491 -32.48 14.96 -22.40
CA GLN A 491 -32.71 15.49 -23.75
C GLN A 491 -32.09 14.56 -24.80
N LYS A 492 -31.90 15.03 -26.03
CA LYS A 492 -31.26 14.27 -27.11
C LYS A 492 -29.97 13.58 -26.66
N VAL A 493 -29.86 12.30 -26.99
CA VAL A 493 -28.71 11.44 -26.71
C VAL A 493 -28.06 10.91 -27.99
N SER A 494 -26.75 10.73 -27.95
CA SER A 494 -25.89 10.26 -29.04
C SER A 494 -25.11 9.03 -28.59
N PRO A 495 -24.86 8.04 -29.45
CA PRO A 495 -24.16 6.82 -29.08
C PRO A 495 -22.72 7.12 -28.65
N GLY A 496 -22.16 6.27 -27.80
CA GLY A 496 -20.77 6.38 -27.34
C GLY A 496 -20.54 7.38 -26.19
N ASN A 497 -21.61 7.89 -25.59
CA ASN A 497 -21.54 8.89 -24.52
C ASN A 497 -22.18 8.35 -23.23
N TRP A 498 -21.61 8.77 -22.10
CA TRP A 498 -22.24 8.60 -20.79
C TRP A 498 -23.21 9.75 -20.52
N TYR A 499 -24.40 9.41 -20.02
CA TYR A 499 -25.40 10.37 -19.58
C TYR A 499 -25.72 10.18 -18.11
N GLU A 500 -26.08 11.27 -17.43
CA GLU A 500 -26.40 11.27 -16.00
C GLU A 500 -27.83 11.79 -15.80
N PHE A 501 -28.65 11.01 -15.11
CA PHE A 501 -29.86 11.51 -14.49
C PHE A 501 -29.53 12.00 -13.08
N ASP A 502 -29.84 13.26 -12.79
CA ASP A 502 -29.80 13.79 -11.43
C ASP A 502 -31.01 13.29 -10.65
N MET A 503 -30.78 12.78 -9.43
CA MET A 503 -31.78 12.19 -8.54
C MET A 503 -31.83 12.89 -7.19
N THR A 504 -31.22 14.08 -7.08
CA THR A 504 -31.16 14.85 -5.83
C THR A 504 -32.47 15.45 -5.36
#